data_AF-A0A5Q4E8U4-F1
#
_entry.id   AF-A0A5Q4E8U4-F1
#
_cell.length_a   1.000
_cell.length_b   1.000
_cell.length_c   1.000
_cell.angle_alpha   90.00
_cell.angle_beta   90.00
_cell.angle_gamma   90.00
#
_symmetry.space_group_name_H-M   'P 1'
#
loop_
_entity.id
_entity.type
_entity.pdbx_description
1 polymer ?
#
loop_
_entity_poly.entity_id
_entity_poly.type
_entity_poly.pdbx_seq_one_letter_code
_entity_poly.pdbx_strand_id
1 'polypeptide(L)'
;MKRWLSIPTSTLGLTATFAAGAVMAATVPRPEQITLTNGNSIYQADLLRFSLDQSWLVDGVETLFTDLYFLNLGNQPQRNLRLEDLQLVSASQPASNQVNFTFSTFGGSFNFALESILLGGAWGSDRATRQETVTLTNLSNDWLDVRLFKYLDFDLQFNGPFDNDNGFFAGNTLTQNDPSGALATVVVDQTPTAVQLSPYGALLADLYNPPASTLQHSPGPLKNTDVTAAFQFDRSLAPGESAVFEFVMAVQRQAQTKTVPEPGTVIALGTVAAGLALLRRRG
;
A
#
# COMPACT_ATOMS: atom_id res chain seq x y z
N MET A 1 -37.09 -66.51 48.89
CA MET A 1 -37.26 -65.71 50.14
C MET A 1 -35.87 -65.53 50.78
N LYS A 2 -35.54 -64.30 51.22
CA LYS A 2 -34.32 -63.87 51.96
C LYS A 2 -33.01 -63.92 51.13
N ARG A 3 -32.44 -62.79 50.66
CA ARG A 3 -31.50 -61.83 51.33
C ARG A 3 -30.35 -62.59 52.03
N TRP A 4 -29.07 -62.31 51.79
CA TRP A 4 -28.25 -61.13 52.20
C TRP A 4 -26.92 -61.10 51.37
N LEU A 5 -26.47 -59.93 50.85
CA LEU A 5 -25.23 -59.15 51.20
C LEU A 5 -23.92 -59.98 51.26
N SER A 6 -22.76 -59.62 50.66
CA SER A 6 -22.09 -58.32 50.40
C SER A 6 -20.74 -58.49 49.64
N ILE A 7 -20.35 -57.50 48.80
CA ILE A 7 -19.03 -56.80 48.53
C ILE A 7 -17.73 -57.68 48.44
N PRO A 8 -16.66 -57.43 47.61
CA PRO A 8 -16.20 -56.20 46.89
C PRO A 8 -15.68 -56.42 45.43
N THR A 9 -15.32 -55.34 44.72
CA THR A 9 -13.96 -55.19 44.12
C THR A 9 -13.77 -53.82 43.47
N SER A 10 -12.76 -53.11 43.97
CA SER A 10 -12.23 -51.85 43.45
C SER A 10 -11.53 -52.08 42.11
N THR A 11 -12.06 -51.49 41.04
CA THR A 11 -11.39 -51.42 39.74
C THR A 11 -10.58 -50.13 39.67
N LEU A 12 -9.25 -50.28 39.76
CA LEU A 12 -8.28 -49.25 39.40
C LEU A 12 -8.46 -48.93 37.90
N GLY A 13 -9.09 -47.80 37.60
CA GLY A 13 -9.19 -47.27 36.24
C GLY A 13 -7.83 -46.75 35.79
N LEU A 14 -7.14 -47.52 34.95
CA LEU A 14 -5.94 -47.10 34.24
C LEU A 14 -6.35 -46.00 33.23
N THR A 15 -6.18 -44.74 33.58
CA THR A 15 -6.42 -43.62 32.66
C THR A 15 -5.22 -43.51 31.73
N ALA A 16 -5.32 -44.09 30.54
CA ALA A 16 -4.34 -43.89 29.48
C ALA A 16 -4.50 -42.46 28.92
N THR A 17 -3.65 -41.55 29.37
CA THR A 17 -3.53 -40.21 28.78
C THR A 17 -2.87 -40.35 27.41
N PHE A 18 -3.67 -40.41 26.35
CA PHE A 18 -3.16 -40.22 25.00
C PHE A 18 -2.73 -38.76 24.86
N ALA A 19 -1.43 -38.51 24.94
CA ALA A 19 -0.84 -37.28 24.44
C ALA A 19 -1.01 -37.27 22.92
N ALA A 20 -2.12 -36.71 22.44
CA ALA A 20 -2.29 -36.36 21.04
C ALA A 20 -1.26 -35.26 20.74
N GLY A 21 -0.09 -35.67 20.27
CA GLY A 21 0.89 -34.76 19.70
C GLY A 21 0.23 -34.09 18.51
N ALA A 22 -0.20 -32.84 18.70
CA ALA A 22 -0.63 -31.99 17.61
C ALA A 22 0.57 -31.80 16.68
N VAL A 23 0.58 -32.57 15.60
CA VAL A 23 1.46 -32.31 14.47
C VAL A 23 0.96 -30.98 13.90
N MET A 24 1.56 -29.88 14.33
CA MET A 24 1.42 -28.59 13.68
C MET A 24 1.92 -28.80 12.25
N ALA A 25 1.00 -29.01 11.31
CA ALA A 25 1.33 -29.00 9.91
C ALA A 25 1.92 -27.62 9.62
N ALA A 26 3.22 -27.56 9.36
CA ALA A 26 3.86 -26.34 8.91
C ALA A 26 3.14 -25.90 7.64
N THR A 27 2.46 -24.76 7.70
CA THR A 27 1.88 -24.12 6.52
C THR A 27 3.00 -23.89 5.54
N VAL A 28 2.90 -24.52 4.37
CA VAL A 28 3.86 -24.29 3.28
C VAL A 28 3.81 -22.80 2.96
N PRO A 29 4.93 -22.06 3.09
CA PRO A 29 4.95 -20.65 2.78
C PRO A 29 4.51 -20.47 1.32
N ARG A 30 3.50 -19.63 1.13
CA ARG A 30 3.01 -19.23 -0.18
C ARG A 30 4.01 -18.21 -0.73
N PRO A 31 4.80 -18.53 -1.77
CA PRO A 31 5.81 -17.61 -2.30
C PRO A 31 5.22 -16.27 -2.77
N GLU A 32 3.90 -16.20 -3.00
CA GLU A 32 3.16 -15.02 -3.37
C GLU A 32 2.84 -14.07 -2.19
N GLN A 33 2.88 -14.56 -0.94
CA GLN A 33 2.69 -13.74 0.24
C GLN A 33 4.03 -13.22 0.75
N ILE A 34 4.16 -11.90 0.82
CA ILE A 34 5.36 -11.23 1.31
C ILE A 34 5.12 -10.53 2.63
N THR A 35 6.18 -10.47 3.42
CA THR A 35 6.26 -9.56 4.57
C THR A 35 7.65 -8.93 4.58
N LEU A 36 7.70 -7.63 4.35
CA LEU A 36 8.90 -6.82 4.45
C LEU A 36 8.90 -6.08 5.79
N THR A 37 10.05 -6.01 6.43
CA THR A 37 10.23 -5.33 7.72
C THR A 37 11.54 -4.54 7.74
N ASN A 38 11.46 -3.29 8.17
CA ASN A 38 12.63 -2.44 8.38
C ASN A 38 12.29 -1.30 9.37
N GLY A 39 13.10 -1.11 10.41
CA GLY A 39 12.86 -0.03 11.39
C GLY A 39 11.44 -0.08 11.96
N ASN A 40 10.73 1.04 11.86
CA ASN A 40 9.33 1.19 12.27
C ASN A 40 8.27 0.68 11.28
N SER A 41 8.67 0.05 10.18
CA SER A 41 7.76 -0.23 9.06
C SER A 41 7.64 -1.71 8.74
N ILE A 42 6.40 -2.11 8.41
CA ILE A 42 6.03 -3.47 7.98
C ILE A 42 5.17 -3.34 6.73
N TYR A 43 5.51 -4.04 5.65
CA TYR A 43 4.69 -4.13 4.45
C TYR A 43 4.31 -5.58 4.18
N GLN A 44 3.03 -5.84 3.93
CA GLN A 44 2.49 -7.17 3.65
C GLN A 44 1.62 -7.11 2.40
N ALA A 45 1.74 -8.12 1.54
CA ALA A 45 0.92 -8.24 0.34
C ALA A 45 0.86 -9.68 -0.16
N ASP A 46 -0.23 -10.02 -0.85
CA ASP A 46 -0.29 -11.14 -1.78
C ASP A 46 -0.17 -10.58 -3.20
N LEU A 47 0.95 -10.81 -3.87
CA LEU A 47 1.19 -10.19 -5.17
C LEU A 47 0.40 -10.82 -6.32
N LEU A 48 -0.21 -11.98 -6.09
CA LEU A 48 -1.00 -12.70 -7.08
C LEU A 48 -2.51 -12.54 -6.86
N ARG A 49 -2.94 -11.70 -5.93
CA ARG A 49 -4.36 -11.45 -5.69
C ARG A 49 -4.52 -10.05 -5.16
N PHE A 50 -5.48 -9.30 -5.69
CA PHE A 50 -6.09 -8.26 -4.88
C PHE A 50 -6.58 -8.92 -3.58
N SER A 51 -5.97 -8.51 -2.48
CA SER A 51 -6.32 -8.99 -1.16
C SER A 51 -6.52 -7.81 -0.23
N LEU A 52 -7.55 -7.92 0.59
CA LEU A 52 -7.75 -7.02 1.74
C LEU A 52 -6.64 -7.18 2.79
N ASP A 53 -5.78 -8.19 2.64
CA ASP A 53 -4.63 -8.42 3.50
C ASP A 53 -3.40 -7.58 3.10
N GLN A 54 -3.50 -6.76 2.05
CA GLN A 54 -2.44 -5.80 1.72
C GLN A 54 -2.40 -4.71 2.79
N SER A 55 -1.20 -4.43 3.30
CA SER A 55 -1.00 -3.56 4.46
C SER A 55 0.37 -2.91 4.41
N TRP A 56 0.44 -1.63 4.74
CA TRP A 56 1.69 -0.93 5.01
C TRP A 56 1.62 -0.19 6.35
N LEU A 57 2.17 -0.82 7.38
CA LEU A 57 2.27 -0.24 8.71
C LEU A 57 3.50 0.66 8.84
N VAL A 58 3.32 1.84 9.46
CA VAL A 58 4.38 2.75 9.91
C VAL A 58 4.12 3.13 11.35
N ASP A 59 5.07 2.81 12.23
CA ASP A 59 4.89 2.91 13.68
C ASP A 59 3.63 2.20 14.20
N GLY A 60 3.27 1.09 13.52
CA GLY A 60 2.10 0.28 13.84
C GLY A 60 0.76 0.84 13.33
N VAL A 61 0.79 1.93 12.55
CA VAL A 61 -0.42 2.52 11.94
C VAL A 61 -0.50 2.16 10.46
N GLU A 62 -1.68 1.72 10.01
CA GLU A 62 -1.95 1.43 8.59
C GLU A 62 -1.89 2.70 7.76
N THR A 63 -1.21 2.62 6.60
CA THR A 63 -1.01 3.76 5.69
C THR A 63 -1.38 3.45 4.24
N LEU A 64 -1.63 2.19 3.88
CA LEU A 64 -1.92 1.77 2.52
C LEU A 64 -3.11 0.81 2.51
N PHE A 65 -4.14 1.17 1.75
CA PHE A 65 -5.24 0.26 1.49
C PHE A 65 -4.89 -0.71 0.35
N THR A 66 -4.34 -0.20 -0.76
CA THR A 66 -4.08 -1.02 -1.95
C THR A 66 -2.97 -0.46 -2.83
N ASP A 67 -2.20 -1.37 -3.42
CA ASP A 67 -1.22 -1.09 -4.45
C ASP A 67 -1.21 -2.21 -5.50
N LEU A 68 -1.54 -1.86 -6.75
CA LEU A 68 -1.71 -2.80 -7.85
C LEU A 68 -0.99 -2.36 -9.12
N TYR A 69 -0.64 -3.38 -9.91
CA TYR A 69 -0.15 -3.24 -11.27
C TYR A 69 -1.14 -3.86 -12.27
N PHE A 70 -1.37 -3.14 -13.37
CA PHE A 70 -2.11 -3.65 -14.53
C PHE A 70 -1.26 -3.46 -15.80
N LEU A 71 -1.44 -4.35 -16.77
CA LEU A 71 -0.73 -4.36 -18.04
C LEU A 71 -1.70 -4.49 -19.19
N ASN A 72 -1.47 -3.77 -20.28
CA ASN A 72 -2.14 -4.00 -21.55
C ASN A 72 -1.08 -4.20 -22.63
N LEU A 73 -1.20 -5.30 -23.38
CA LEU A 73 -0.24 -5.74 -24.39
C LEU A 73 -0.92 -5.63 -25.77
N GLY A 74 -0.49 -4.65 -26.58
CA GLY A 74 -1.28 -4.01 -27.65
C GLY A 74 -1.93 -4.90 -28.70
N ASN A 75 -1.44 -6.12 -28.93
CA ASN A 75 -1.95 -7.03 -29.96
C ASN A 75 -3.02 -8.00 -29.44
N GLN A 76 -3.35 -7.98 -28.15
CA GLN A 76 -4.38 -8.84 -27.57
C GLN A 76 -5.66 -8.03 -27.38
N PRO A 77 -6.74 -8.33 -28.13
CA PRO A 77 -8.03 -7.81 -27.76
C PRO A 77 -8.41 -8.48 -26.42
N GLN A 78 -8.86 -7.69 -25.45
CA GLN A 78 -9.94 -8.04 -24.50
C GLN A 78 -9.67 -7.97 -22.98
N ARG A 79 -8.47 -7.69 -22.46
CA ARG A 79 -8.37 -7.16 -21.07
C ARG A 79 -7.00 -6.62 -20.67
N ASN A 80 -7.00 -5.75 -19.67
CA ASN A 80 -5.82 -5.53 -18.84
C ASN A 80 -5.49 -6.86 -18.15
N LEU A 81 -4.24 -7.30 -18.28
CA LEU A 81 -3.66 -8.35 -17.48
C LEU A 81 -3.30 -7.77 -16.12
N ARG A 82 -3.65 -8.47 -15.05
CA ARG A 82 -3.15 -8.20 -13.72
C ARG A 82 -1.95 -9.12 -13.46
N LEU A 83 -1.19 -8.88 -12.39
CA LEU A 83 -0.11 -9.80 -12.04
C LEU A 83 -0.61 -11.22 -11.79
N GLU A 84 -1.84 -11.37 -11.28
CA GLU A 84 -2.49 -12.68 -11.13
C GLU A 84 -2.85 -13.41 -12.43
N ASP A 85 -2.90 -12.68 -13.55
CA ASP A 85 -3.11 -13.26 -14.87
C ASP A 85 -1.77 -13.75 -15.49
N LEU A 86 -0.64 -13.48 -14.84
CA LEU A 86 0.69 -13.91 -15.27
C LEU A 86 1.17 -15.15 -14.51
N GLN A 87 2.11 -15.88 -15.09
CA GLN A 87 2.78 -16.99 -14.45
C GLN A 87 3.95 -16.49 -13.61
N LEU A 88 3.94 -16.76 -12.30
CA LEU A 88 5.11 -16.56 -11.45
C LEU A 88 6.26 -17.48 -11.92
N VAL A 89 7.39 -16.86 -12.30
CA VAL A 89 8.61 -17.55 -12.76
C VAL A 89 9.59 -17.72 -11.61
N SER A 90 9.79 -16.66 -10.82
CA SER A 90 10.69 -16.68 -9.67
C SER A 90 10.24 -15.68 -8.59
N ALA A 91 10.54 -16.03 -7.35
CA ALA A 91 10.36 -15.18 -6.18
C ALA A 91 11.57 -15.37 -5.27
N SER A 92 12.09 -14.28 -4.72
CA SER A 92 13.18 -14.33 -3.75
C SER A 92 13.10 -13.15 -2.78
N GLN A 93 13.36 -13.38 -1.51
CA GLN A 93 13.42 -12.35 -0.48
C GLN A 93 14.85 -12.28 0.08
N PRO A 94 15.78 -11.58 -0.59
CA PRO A 94 17.20 -11.59 -0.24
C PRO A 94 17.49 -10.96 1.13
N ALA A 95 16.60 -10.10 1.64
CA ALA A 95 16.69 -9.49 2.96
C ALA A 95 15.30 -9.32 3.58
N SER A 96 15.23 -9.08 4.89
CA SER A 96 13.94 -8.87 5.58
C SER A 96 13.15 -7.70 5.02
N ASN A 97 13.81 -6.76 4.34
CA ASN A 97 13.22 -5.56 3.78
C ASN A 97 13.27 -5.49 2.26
N GLN A 98 13.64 -6.57 1.57
CA GLN A 98 13.77 -6.58 0.12
C GLN A 98 13.16 -7.85 -0.47
N VAL A 99 12.44 -7.71 -1.58
CA VAL A 99 11.92 -8.84 -2.36
C VAL A 99 11.99 -8.60 -3.85
N ASN A 100 12.22 -9.67 -4.60
CA ASN A 100 12.28 -9.67 -6.05
C ASN A 100 11.32 -10.74 -6.61
N PHE A 101 10.55 -10.35 -7.61
CA PHE A 101 9.64 -11.22 -8.35
C PHE A 101 9.89 -11.14 -9.84
N THR A 102 9.65 -12.24 -10.53
CA THR A 102 9.53 -12.25 -11.99
C THR A 102 8.30 -13.04 -12.38
N PHE A 103 7.45 -12.42 -13.19
CA PHE A 103 6.27 -13.00 -13.80
C PHE A 103 6.46 -13.00 -15.32
N SER A 104 5.75 -13.90 -16.00
CA SER A 104 5.77 -14.01 -17.45
C SER A 104 4.38 -14.27 -18.02
N THR A 105 4.14 -13.88 -19.26
CA THR A 105 2.94 -14.31 -19.99
C THR A 105 2.96 -15.81 -20.21
N PHE A 106 1.78 -16.43 -20.34
CA PHE A 106 1.70 -17.80 -20.83
C PHE A 106 2.35 -17.88 -22.22
N GLY A 107 3.34 -18.76 -22.37
CA GLY A 107 4.16 -18.86 -23.58
C GLY A 107 5.47 -18.07 -23.55
N GLY A 108 5.75 -17.31 -22.48
CA GLY A 108 7.08 -16.74 -22.23
C GLY A 108 7.48 -15.56 -23.13
N SER A 109 6.51 -14.88 -23.74
CA SER A 109 6.77 -13.80 -24.71
C SER A 109 7.03 -12.43 -24.08
N PHE A 110 6.73 -12.28 -22.79
CA PHE A 110 6.91 -11.04 -22.06
C PHE A 110 7.20 -11.32 -20.60
N ASN A 111 8.12 -10.56 -20.00
CA ASN A 111 8.42 -10.62 -18.58
C ASN A 111 8.09 -9.30 -17.87
N PHE A 112 7.51 -9.43 -16.68
CA PHE A 112 7.37 -8.37 -15.70
C PHE A 112 8.22 -8.75 -14.48
N ALA A 113 9.23 -7.95 -14.14
CA ALA A 113 9.99 -8.12 -12.92
C ALA A 113 9.73 -6.95 -11.97
N LEU A 114 9.61 -7.25 -10.68
CA LEU A 114 9.42 -6.26 -9.61
C LEU A 114 10.46 -6.50 -8.52
N GLU A 115 11.28 -5.49 -8.27
CA GLU A 115 12.11 -5.41 -7.08
C GLU A 115 11.51 -4.38 -6.13
N SER A 116 11.37 -4.72 -4.86
CA SER A 116 10.84 -3.82 -3.84
C SER A 116 11.75 -3.79 -2.62
N ILE A 117 12.03 -2.58 -2.13
CA ILE A 117 12.82 -2.34 -0.92
C ILE A 117 12.00 -1.46 0.04
N LEU A 118 11.89 -1.90 1.29
CA LEU A 118 11.30 -1.16 2.39
C LEU A 118 12.38 -0.50 3.25
N LEU A 119 12.23 0.80 3.49
CA LEU A 119 13.11 1.62 4.30
C LEU A 119 12.28 2.31 5.39
N GLY A 120 12.26 1.73 6.58
CA GLY A 120 11.60 2.33 7.73
C GLY A 120 12.51 3.34 8.42
N GLY A 121 11.89 4.30 9.10
CA GLY A 121 12.57 5.23 9.99
C GLY A 121 12.86 4.63 11.36
N ALA A 122 13.30 5.48 12.27
CA ALA A 122 13.38 5.14 13.69
C ALA A 122 11.97 4.95 14.28
N TRP A 123 11.85 4.12 15.31
CA TRP A 123 10.60 3.99 16.08
C TRP A 123 10.13 5.36 16.60
N GLY A 124 8.87 5.68 16.35
CA GLY A 124 8.21 6.95 16.66
C GLY A 124 8.56 8.10 15.71
N SER A 125 9.19 7.83 14.57
CA SER A 125 9.51 8.86 13.58
C SER A 125 8.34 9.20 12.65
N ASP A 126 7.32 8.35 12.64
CA ASP A 126 6.15 8.38 11.74
C ASP A 126 6.55 8.47 10.27
N ARG A 127 7.70 7.88 9.88
CA ARG A 127 8.25 7.98 8.52
C ARG A 127 8.68 6.63 7.98
N ALA A 128 8.33 6.35 6.74
CA ALA A 128 8.86 5.22 5.99
C ALA A 128 8.89 5.52 4.49
N THR A 129 9.66 4.75 3.74
CA THR A 129 9.76 4.81 2.29
C THR A 129 9.76 3.40 1.72
N ARG A 130 9.05 3.19 0.62
CA ARG A 130 9.11 1.98 -0.19
C ARG A 130 9.54 2.34 -1.60
N GLN A 131 10.57 1.66 -2.09
CA GLN A 131 11.09 1.83 -3.43
C GLN A 131 10.72 0.61 -4.25
N GLU A 132 10.26 0.81 -5.47
CA GLU A 132 9.95 -0.26 -6.42
C GLU A 132 10.61 0.01 -7.76
N THR A 133 11.25 -1.02 -8.30
CA THR A 133 11.79 -1.03 -9.65
C THR A 133 11.04 -2.08 -10.45
N VAL A 134 10.35 -1.65 -11.50
CA VAL A 134 9.61 -2.51 -12.42
C VAL A 134 10.38 -2.61 -13.73
N THR A 135 10.68 -3.82 -14.18
CA THR A 135 11.30 -4.07 -15.48
C THR A 135 10.34 -4.85 -16.37
N LEU A 136 10.04 -4.31 -17.54
CA LEU A 136 9.22 -4.93 -18.57
C LEU A 136 10.12 -5.35 -19.72
N THR A 137 10.15 -6.63 -20.08
CA THR A 137 11.02 -7.15 -21.15
C THR A 137 10.21 -7.87 -22.21
N ASN A 138 10.38 -7.47 -23.47
CA ASN A 138 9.82 -8.19 -24.61
C ASN A 138 10.72 -9.38 -24.96
N LEU A 139 10.23 -10.59 -24.77
CA LEU A 139 10.94 -11.83 -25.11
C LEU A 139 10.44 -12.46 -26.42
N SER A 140 9.51 -11.81 -27.10
CA SER A 140 9.03 -12.24 -28.41
C SER A 140 9.99 -11.86 -29.53
N ASN A 141 9.69 -12.32 -30.75
CA ASN A 141 10.46 -11.98 -31.95
C ASN A 141 9.87 -10.79 -32.73
N ASP A 142 8.82 -10.16 -32.22
CA ASP A 142 8.13 -9.02 -32.85
C ASP A 142 8.12 -7.81 -31.91
N TRP A 143 7.78 -6.63 -32.44
CA TRP A 143 7.52 -5.45 -31.62
C TRP A 143 6.32 -5.67 -30.70
N LEU A 144 6.42 -5.17 -29.47
CA LEU A 144 5.37 -5.28 -28.47
C LEU A 144 5.05 -3.90 -27.88
N ASP A 145 3.83 -3.43 -28.10
CA ASP A 145 3.30 -2.28 -27.38
C ASP A 145 2.83 -2.71 -26.00
N VAL A 146 3.31 -2.02 -24.97
CA VAL A 146 3.04 -2.29 -23.57
C VAL A 146 2.53 -1.01 -22.91
N ARG A 147 1.40 -1.13 -22.21
CA ARG A 147 0.89 -0.11 -21.33
C ARG A 147 0.90 -0.63 -19.90
N LEU A 148 1.69 0.03 -19.05
CA LEU A 148 1.74 -0.23 -17.61
C LEU A 148 0.81 0.74 -16.90
N PHE A 149 0.01 0.23 -15.97
CA PHE A 149 -0.70 1.03 -14.99
C PHE A 149 -0.20 0.68 -13.58
N LYS A 150 0.02 1.73 -12.77
CA LYS A 150 0.27 1.63 -11.33
C LYS A 150 -0.90 2.30 -10.62
N TYR A 151 -1.66 1.55 -9.83
CA TYR A 151 -2.80 2.04 -9.04
C TYR A 151 -2.41 2.08 -7.56
N LEU A 152 -2.79 3.15 -6.87
CA LEU A 152 -2.52 3.37 -5.47
C LEU A 152 -3.74 3.91 -4.74
N ASP A 153 -3.88 3.45 -3.51
CA ASP A 153 -4.91 3.84 -2.56
C ASP A 153 -4.29 3.89 -1.17
N PHE A 154 -4.01 5.10 -0.68
CA PHE A 154 -3.42 5.31 0.64
C PHE A 154 -4.52 5.48 1.68
N ASP A 155 -4.30 4.88 2.84
CA ASP A 155 -5.16 5.03 4.00
C ASP A 155 -4.47 5.93 5.02
N LEU A 156 -4.50 7.24 4.79
CA LEU A 156 -3.63 8.19 5.49
C LEU A 156 -4.14 8.56 6.87
N GLN A 157 -3.84 7.73 7.86
CA GLN A 157 -4.11 8.04 9.25
C GLN A 157 -2.85 7.94 10.10
N PHE A 158 -2.62 8.94 10.95
CA PHE A 158 -1.70 8.81 12.09
C PHE A 158 -2.43 9.04 13.42
N ASN A 159 -3.52 9.81 13.44
CA ASN A 159 -4.44 9.89 14.57
C ASN A 159 -5.85 10.28 14.10
N GLY A 160 -6.87 9.57 14.59
CA GLY A 160 -8.28 9.93 14.35
C GLY A 160 -9.05 8.90 13.54
N PRO A 161 -10.35 9.13 13.28
CA PRO A 161 -11.12 8.31 12.37
C PRO A 161 -10.64 8.53 10.92
N PHE A 162 -10.88 7.56 10.05
CA PHE A 162 -10.77 7.74 8.60
C PHE A 162 -11.51 9.01 8.19
N ASP A 163 -10.77 9.96 7.63
CA ASP A 163 -11.31 11.20 7.09
C ASP A 163 -10.99 11.27 5.59
N ASN A 164 -11.53 12.29 4.96
CA ASN A 164 -11.35 12.55 3.57
C ASN A 164 -9.98 13.19 3.28
N ASP A 165 -9.32 12.65 2.27
CA ASP A 165 -8.05 13.14 1.78
C ASP A 165 -8.16 14.29 0.78
N ASN A 166 -7.01 14.91 0.54
CA ASN A 166 -6.77 15.72 -0.65
C ASN A 166 -5.61 15.11 -1.43
N GLY A 167 -5.65 15.21 -2.75
CA GLY A 167 -4.56 14.74 -3.60
C GLY A 167 -4.36 15.58 -4.84
N PHE A 168 -3.12 15.64 -5.31
CA PHE A 168 -2.77 16.23 -6.60
C PHE A 168 -1.47 15.61 -7.13
N PHE A 169 -1.34 15.59 -8.44
CA PHE A 169 -0.12 15.21 -9.14
C PHE A 169 0.46 16.43 -9.86
N ALA A 170 1.74 16.74 -9.59
CA ALA A 170 2.44 17.85 -10.24
C ALA A 170 3.90 17.48 -10.51
N GLY A 171 4.39 17.84 -11.70
CA GLY A 171 5.72 17.43 -12.16
C GLY A 171 5.79 15.91 -12.31
N ASN A 172 6.45 15.26 -11.35
CA ASN A 172 6.60 13.81 -11.27
C ASN A 172 6.18 13.25 -9.90
N THR A 173 5.43 14.02 -9.12
CA THR A 173 5.10 13.68 -7.73
C THR A 173 3.59 13.70 -7.53
N LEU A 174 3.02 12.57 -7.12
CA LEU A 174 1.72 12.53 -6.45
C LEU A 174 1.91 12.95 -5.00
N THR A 175 1.04 13.81 -4.52
CA THR A 175 0.94 14.17 -3.10
C THR A 175 -0.49 13.90 -2.66
N GLN A 176 -0.66 13.12 -1.59
CA GLN A 176 -1.92 12.92 -0.90
C GLN A 176 -1.74 13.30 0.56
N ASN A 177 -2.68 14.05 1.12
CA ASN A 177 -2.62 14.46 2.52
C ASN A 177 -3.99 14.45 3.19
N ASP A 178 -3.96 13.97 4.41
CA ASP A 178 -5.12 13.90 5.28
C ASP A 178 -5.15 15.11 6.23
N PRO A 179 -6.31 15.73 6.48
CA PRO A 179 -6.45 16.85 7.41
C PRO A 179 -5.95 16.59 8.85
N SER A 180 -5.87 15.33 9.30
CA SER A 180 -5.28 14.97 10.60
C SER A 180 -3.76 15.12 10.65
N GLY A 181 -3.12 15.34 9.50
CA GLY A 181 -1.69 15.60 9.38
C GLY A 181 -0.88 14.41 8.89
N ALA A 182 -1.46 13.49 8.12
CA ALA A 182 -0.73 12.46 7.38
C ALA A 182 -0.41 12.95 5.96
N LEU A 183 0.69 12.45 5.38
CA LEU A 183 1.15 12.80 4.04
C LEU A 183 1.76 11.57 3.38
N ALA A 184 1.25 11.21 2.21
CA ALA A 184 1.93 10.33 1.27
C ALA A 184 2.41 11.09 0.04
N THR A 185 3.55 10.66 -0.48
CA THR A 185 4.05 11.10 -1.78
C THR A 185 4.50 9.91 -2.61
N VAL A 186 4.32 10.00 -3.92
CA VAL A 186 4.83 9.02 -4.87
C VAL A 186 5.58 9.75 -5.95
N VAL A 187 6.89 9.53 -6.00
CA VAL A 187 7.75 10.08 -7.04
C VAL A 187 7.94 9.01 -8.12
N VAL A 188 7.71 9.39 -9.37
CA VAL A 188 7.98 8.56 -10.55
C VAL A 188 9.23 9.07 -11.28
N ASP A 189 10.09 8.17 -11.74
CA ASP A 189 11.30 8.53 -12.49
C ASP A 189 10.98 9.00 -13.92
N GLN A 190 9.97 8.40 -14.53
CA GLN A 190 9.53 8.68 -15.88
C GLN A 190 8.23 9.46 -15.89
N THR A 191 8.08 10.33 -16.89
CA THR A 191 6.83 11.07 -17.10
C THR A 191 5.73 10.09 -17.53
N PRO A 192 4.62 9.97 -16.76
CA PRO A 192 3.48 9.16 -17.17
C PRO A 192 2.85 9.74 -18.44
N THR A 193 2.36 8.88 -19.34
CA THR A 193 1.59 9.32 -20.50
C THR A 193 0.19 9.80 -20.11
N ALA A 194 -0.31 9.32 -18.96
CA ALA A 194 -1.52 9.83 -18.32
C ALA A 194 -1.45 9.63 -16.80
N VAL A 195 -2.13 10.50 -16.05
CA VAL A 195 -2.35 10.36 -14.60
C VAL A 195 -3.82 10.64 -14.33
N GLN A 196 -4.43 9.89 -13.42
CA GLN A 196 -5.80 10.12 -12.99
C GLN A 196 -5.92 9.93 -11.48
N LEU A 197 -6.47 10.95 -10.83
CA LEU A 197 -6.97 10.89 -9.46
C LEU A 197 -8.49 10.80 -9.51
N SER A 198 -9.06 10.00 -8.60
CA SER A 198 -10.51 9.78 -8.51
C SER A 198 -10.91 9.42 -7.08
N PRO A 199 -12.16 9.67 -6.68
CA PRO A 199 -12.75 8.97 -5.54
C PRO A 199 -12.58 7.46 -5.66
N TYR A 200 -12.38 6.78 -4.54
CA TYR A 200 -12.28 5.33 -4.47
C TYR A 200 -13.41 4.60 -5.21
N GLY A 201 -13.08 3.42 -5.74
CA GLY A 201 -14.00 2.53 -6.43
C GLY A 201 -14.19 2.83 -7.92
N ALA A 202 -14.33 4.11 -8.31
CA ALA A 202 -14.57 4.46 -9.71
C ALA A 202 -13.36 4.14 -10.61
N LEU A 203 -12.17 4.62 -10.23
CA LEU A 203 -10.93 4.37 -10.99
C LEU A 203 -10.53 2.89 -10.96
N LEU A 204 -10.68 2.24 -9.81
CA LEU A 204 -10.41 0.81 -9.72
C LEU A 204 -11.35 0.01 -10.64
N ALA A 205 -12.65 0.32 -10.63
CA ALA A 205 -13.61 -0.32 -11.52
C ALA A 205 -13.27 -0.10 -13.00
N ASP A 206 -12.81 1.10 -13.39
CA ASP A 206 -12.37 1.39 -14.75
C ASP A 206 -11.15 0.54 -15.16
N LEU A 207 -10.19 0.33 -14.25
CA LEU A 207 -9.02 -0.53 -14.51
C LEU A 207 -9.38 -2.02 -14.60
N TYR A 208 -10.42 -2.46 -13.87
CA TYR A 208 -10.93 -3.83 -13.90
C TYR A 208 -11.91 -4.10 -15.06
N ASN A 209 -12.54 -3.09 -15.66
CA ASN A 209 -13.51 -3.26 -16.74
C ASN A 209 -12.84 -3.13 -18.11
N PRO A 210 -12.62 -4.25 -18.84
CA PRO A 210 -11.90 -4.20 -20.09
C PRO A 210 -12.75 -3.74 -21.28
N PRO A 211 -12.12 -3.15 -22.30
CA PRO A 211 -10.74 -2.66 -22.29
C PRO A 211 -10.68 -1.30 -21.57
N ALA A 212 -9.82 -1.15 -20.55
CA ALA A 212 -9.46 0.20 -20.09
C ALA A 212 -8.66 0.85 -21.22
N SER A 213 -9.30 1.77 -21.95
CA SER A 213 -8.72 2.31 -23.17
C SER A 213 -7.59 3.28 -22.88
N THR A 214 -7.69 4.08 -21.81
CA THR A 214 -6.69 5.02 -21.28
C THR A 214 -7.19 5.66 -19.98
N LEU A 215 -6.31 6.19 -19.13
CA LEU A 215 -6.71 7.12 -18.06
C LEU A 215 -7.23 8.46 -18.63
N GLN A 216 -8.06 9.18 -17.87
CA GLN A 216 -8.75 10.41 -18.29
C GLN A 216 -7.94 11.71 -18.12
N HIS A 217 -6.63 11.64 -17.84
CA HIS A 217 -5.75 12.81 -17.62
C HIS A 217 -6.27 13.81 -16.57
N SER A 218 -6.69 13.30 -15.41
CA SER A 218 -7.15 14.13 -14.28
C SER A 218 -6.14 14.11 -13.14
N PRO A 219 -5.07 14.93 -13.17
CA PRO A 219 -4.04 14.94 -12.13
C PRO A 219 -4.49 15.60 -10.81
N GLY A 220 -5.76 15.99 -10.68
CA GLY A 220 -6.27 16.76 -9.55
C GLY A 220 -6.17 18.28 -9.73
N PRO A 221 -6.37 19.08 -8.67
CA PRO A 221 -6.55 18.63 -7.30
C PRO A 221 -7.90 17.93 -7.07
N LEU A 222 -7.86 16.85 -6.32
CA LEU A 222 -9.03 16.20 -5.72
C LEU A 222 -9.04 16.53 -4.23
N LYS A 223 -10.19 16.86 -3.66
CA LYS A 223 -10.28 17.38 -2.29
C LYS A 223 -11.45 16.78 -1.55
N ASN A 224 -11.27 16.59 -0.24
CA ASN A 224 -12.29 16.13 0.68
C ASN A 224 -13.04 14.89 0.16
N THR A 225 -12.27 13.86 -0.22
CA THR A 225 -12.76 12.52 -0.58
C THR A 225 -11.69 11.47 -0.30
N ASP A 226 -12.07 10.20 -0.25
CA ASP A 226 -11.14 9.07 -0.36
C ASP A 226 -10.42 9.11 -1.72
N VAL A 227 -9.13 9.49 -1.74
CA VAL A 227 -8.38 9.75 -2.97
C VAL A 227 -7.62 8.50 -3.41
N THR A 228 -7.88 8.09 -4.65
CA THR A 228 -7.09 7.06 -5.34
C THR A 228 -6.35 7.69 -6.52
N ALA A 229 -5.25 7.06 -6.93
CA ALA A 229 -4.46 7.53 -8.06
C ALA A 229 -4.04 6.38 -8.97
N ALA A 230 -3.94 6.66 -10.27
CA ALA A 230 -3.30 5.76 -11.22
C ALA A 230 -2.36 6.53 -12.14
N PHE A 231 -1.25 5.89 -12.49
CA PHE A 231 -0.28 6.34 -13.48
C PHE A 231 -0.29 5.38 -14.67
N GLN A 232 -0.21 5.93 -15.88
CA GLN A 232 -0.12 5.16 -17.12
C GLN A 232 1.22 5.43 -17.80
N PHE A 233 1.86 4.38 -18.31
CA PHE A 233 3.06 4.46 -19.11
C PHE A 233 2.91 3.62 -20.37
N ASP A 234 3.08 4.22 -21.55
CA ASP A 234 3.04 3.52 -22.84
C ASP A 234 4.46 3.36 -23.41
N ARG A 235 4.82 2.15 -23.82
CA ARG A 235 6.11 1.82 -24.44
C ARG A 235 5.90 0.91 -25.65
N SER A 236 6.75 1.04 -26.65
CA SER A 236 6.89 0.05 -27.72
C SER A 236 8.27 -0.58 -27.54
N LEU A 237 8.32 -1.90 -27.38
CA LEU A 237 9.54 -2.64 -27.09
C LEU A 237 9.91 -3.51 -28.30
N ALA A 238 11.12 -3.33 -28.82
CA ALA A 238 11.69 -4.24 -29.80
C ALA A 238 11.95 -5.64 -29.20
N PRO A 239 12.18 -6.68 -30.02
CA PRO A 239 12.59 -7.99 -29.53
C PRO A 239 13.83 -7.92 -28.62
N GLY A 240 13.71 -8.42 -27.39
CA GLY A 240 14.76 -8.40 -26.38
C GLY A 240 14.92 -7.06 -25.63
N GLU A 241 14.14 -6.03 -25.97
CA GLU A 241 14.21 -4.73 -25.29
C GLU A 241 13.53 -4.75 -23.92
N SER A 242 14.09 -3.96 -22.99
CA SER A 242 13.53 -3.75 -21.66
C SER A 242 13.22 -2.27 -21.41
N ALA A 243 12.09 -1.99 -20.78
CA ALA A 243 11.81 -0.72 -20.12
C ALA A 243 11.87 -0.91 -18.60
N VAL A 244 12.50 0.02 -17.89
CA VAL A 244 12.58 0.05 -16.42
C VAL A 244 11.75 1.22 -15.93
N PHE A 245 11.09 1.12 -14.78
CA PHE A 245 10.36 2.20 -14.12
C PHE A 245 10.70 2.18 -12.63
N GLU A 246 10.86 3.35 -12.02
CA GLU A 246 11.15 3.47 -10.59
C GLU A 246 10.08 4.30 -9.89
N PHE A 247 9.58 3.77 -8.78
CA PHE A 247 8.58 4.39 -7.92
C PHE A 247 9.14 4.54 -6.52
N VAL A 248 9.11 5.76 -5.97
CA VAL A 248 9.47 6.03 -4.58
C VAL A 248 8.23 6.51 -3.85
N MET A 249 7.66 5.63 -3.04
CA MET A 249 6.52 5.93 -2.18
C MET A 249 7.04 6.28 -0.79
N ALA A 250 6.62 7.41 -0.24
CA ALA A 250 6.98 7.81 1.11
C ALA A 250 5.73 8.24 1.88
N VAL A 251 5.67 7.85 3.15
CA VAL A 251 4.62 8.27 4.08
C VAL A 251 5.27 8.96 5.26
N GLN A 252 4.66 10.04 5.72
CA GLN A 252 5.11 10.76 6.90
C GLN A 252 3.99 11.49 7.63
N ARG A 253 4.13 11.65 8.95
CA ARG A 253 3.35 12.67 9.67
C ARG A 253 3.82 14.06 9.25
N GLN A 254 2.89 14.88 8.73
CA GLN A 254 3.11 16.30 8.56
C GLN A 254 3.38 16.91 9.93
N ALA A 255 4.40 17.77 10.01
CA ALA A 255 4.59 18.56 11.20
C ALA A 255 3.31 19.38 11.42
N GLN A 256 2.52 19.03 12.43
CA GLN A 256 1.46 19.92 12.89
C GLN A 256 2.18 21.21 13.25
N THR A 257 1.93 22.27 12.48
CA THR A 257 2.31 23.60 12.89
C THR A 257 1.55 23.83 14.18
N LYS A 258 2.18 23.51 15.31
CA LYS A 258 1.68 23.91 16.62
C LYS A 258 1.58 25.42 16.49
N THR A 259 0.35 25.93 16.36
CA THR A 259 0.09 27.36 16.41
C THR A 259 0.47 27.76 17.82
N VAL A 260 1.75 28.02 18.05
CA VAL A 260 2.23 28.63 19.27
C VAL A 260 1.58 30.00 19.24
N PRO A 261 0.65 30.32 20.16
CA PRO A 261 0.11 31.66 20.23
C PRO A 261 1.31 32.58 20.37
N GLU A 262 1.49 33.48 19.42
CA GLU A 262 2.59 34.44 19.50
C GLU A 262 2.49 35.11 20.88
N PRO A 263 3.57 35.13 21.68
CA PRO A 263 3.53 35.73 23.01
C PRO A 263 2.96 37.16 22.99
N GLY A 264 3.10 37.85 21.87
CA GLY A 264 2.54 39.18 21.61
C GLY A 264 1.01 39.23 21.67
N THR A 265 0.28 38.19 21.26
CA THR A 265 -1.21 38.22 21.23
C THR A 265 -1.78 38.17 22.65
N VAL A 266 -1.14 37.44 23.56
CA VAL A 266 -1.51 37.39 24.98
C VAL A 266 -1.17 38.72 25.68
N ILE A 267 -0.03 39.31 25.34
CA ILE A 267 0.38 40.62 25.88
C ILE A 267 -0.55 41.73 25.37
N ALA A 268 -0.94 41.72 24.09
CA ALA A 268 -1.84 42.70 23.50
C ALA A 268 -3.25 42.63 24.10
N LEU A 269 -3.79 41.41 24.31
CA LEU A 269 -5.06 41.24 25.02
C LEU A 269 -4.97 41.70 26.48
N GLY A 270 -3.85 41.41 27.15
CA GLY A 270 -3.59 41.86 28.51
C GLY A 270 -3.50 43.39 28.64
N THR A 271 -2.83 44.09 27.72
CA THR A 271 -2.69 45.55 27.75
C THR A 271 -4.00 46.27 27.41
N VAL A 272 -4.79 45.75 26.47
CA VAL A 272 -6.12 46.28 26.16
C VAL A 272 -7.06 46.10 27.35
N ALA A 273 -7.08 44.93 27.98
CA ALA A 273 -7.90 44.68 29.17
C ALA A 273 -7.49 45.57 30.36
N ALA A 274 -6.18 45.74 30.60
CA ALA A 274 -5.67 46.63 31.64
C ALA A 274 -6.00 48.11 31.34
N GLY A 275 -5.88 48.53 30.07
CA GLY A 275 -6.27 49.87 29.63
C GLY A 275 -7.75 50.17 29.85
N LEU A 276 -8.64 49.24 29.49
CA LEU A 276 -10.08 49.37 29.71
C LEU A 276 -10.45 49.39 31.20
N ALA A 277 -9.79 48.58 32.03
CA ALA A 277 -10.01 48.58 33.48
C ALA A 277 -9.59 49.90 34.13
N LEU A 278 -8.50 50.52 33.67
CA LEU A 278 -8.04 51.82 34.15
C LEU A 278 -8.97 52.97 33.72
N LEU A 279 -9.54 52.90 32.51
CA LEU A 279 -10.52 53.89 32.03
C LEU A 279 -11.83 53.85 32.84
N ARG A 280 -12.28 52.66 33.27
CA ARG A 280 -13.50 52.52 34.07
C ARG A 280 -13.39 53.07 35.50
N ARG A 281 -12.19 53.24 36.03
CA ARG A 281 -11.95 53.76 37.40
C ARG A 281 -11.89 55.30 37.47
N ARG A 282 -11.98 55.98 36.32
CA ARG A 282 -11.87 57.44 36.19
C ARG A 282 -13.19 58.15 35.81
N GLY A 283 -14.30 57.42 35.72
CA GLY A 283 -15.66 57.99 35.66
C GLY A 283 -16.37 57.75 36.98
#